data_AF-J9FPC6-F1
#
_entry.id   AF-J9FPC6-F1
#
_cell.length_a   1.000
_cell.length_b   1.000
_cell.length_c   1.000
_cell.angle_alpha   90.00
_cell.angle_beta   90.00
_cell.angle_gamma   90.00
#
_symmetry.space_group_name_H-M   'P 1'
#
loop_
_entity.id
_entity.type
_entity.pdbx_description
1 polymer ?
#
loop_
_entity_poly.entity_id
_entity_poly.type
_entity_poly.pdbx_seq_one_letter_code
_entity_poly.pdbx_strand_id
1 'polypeptide(L)' 'GYPVVMKMTSKTTSHKTDVGGVRVNIQSADALRAQYQDLVAKLEVRGLLEGLEGVIIQEMVTGTREMVCGIATDP' A
#
# COMPACT_ATOMS: atom_id res chain seq x y z
N GLY A 1 6.15 -6.98 -14.51
CA GLY A 1 5.75 -8.38 -14.26
C GLY A 1 5.03 -8.48 -12.93
N TYR A 2 4.54 -9.66 -12.58
CA TYR A 2 4.06 -10.02 -11.24
C TYR A 2 5.12 -10.91 -10.56
N PRO A 3 5.17 -10.98 -9.21
CA PRO A 3 4.28 -10.33 -8.26
C PRO A 3 4.50 -8.83 -8.08
N VAL A 4 3.45 -8.13 -7.64
CA VAL A 4 3.48 -6.69 -7.31
C VAL A 4 3.03 -6.40 -5.88
N VAL A 5 3.42 -5.22 -5.40
CA VAL A 5 2.92 -4.59 -4.18
C VAL A 5 2.04 -3.40 -4.55
N MET A 6 0.86 -3.30 -3.93
CA MET A 6 -0.02 -2.14 -4.00
C MET A 6 0.08 -1.34 -2.69
N LYS A 7 0.39 -0.04 -2.79
CA LYS A 7 0.53 0.86 -1.65
C LYS A 7 -0.41 2.05 -1.78
N MET A 8 -1.24 2.29 -0.78
CA MET A 8 -2.16 3.41 -0.69
C MET A 8 -1.41 4.71 -0.43
N THR A 9 -1.83 5.76 -1.13
CA THR A 9 -1.41 7.14 -0.89
C THR A 9 -2.57 7.91 -0.27
N SER A 10 -2.29 8.67 0.79
CA SER A 10 -3.23 9.52 1.50
C SER A 10 -2.47 10.74 2.06
N LYS A 11 -3.10 11.92 1.99
CA LYS A 11 -2.62 13.17 2.60
C LYS A 11 -2.91 13.24 4.10
N THR A 12 -3.90 12.51 4.58
CA THR A 12 -4.48 12.69 5.93
C THR A 12 -4.26 11.48 6.84
N THR A 13 -3.71 10.37 6.35
CA THR A 13 -3.54 9.15 7.14
C THR A 13 -2.07 8.84 7.41
N SER A 14 -1.62 9.13 8.63
CA SER A 14 -0.25 8.84 9.12
C SER A 14 0.02 7.33 9.27
N HIS A 15 -1.02 6.50 9.50
CA HIS A 15 -0.88 5.06 9.77
C HIS A 15 -1.49 4.17 8.67
N LYS A 16 -0.92 4.26 7.46
CA LYS A 16 -1.36 3.58 6.21
C LYS A 16 -1.52 2.06 6.32
N THR A 17 -0.88 1.43 7.30
CA THR A 17 -0.93 -0.03 7.53
C THR A 17 -2.23 -0.47 8.20
N ASP A 18 -2.83 0.36 9.07
CA ASP A 18 -3.98 -0.02 9.91
C ASP A 18 -5.30 -0.19 9.12
N VAL A 19 -5.30 0.27 7.86
CA VAL A 19 -6.42 0.13 6.91
C VAL A 19 -6.13 -0.91 5.82
N GLY A 20 -5.02 -1.64 5.90
CA GLY A 20 -4.60 -2.55 4.81
C GLY A 20 -4.13 -1.78 3.56
N GLY A 21 -3.58 -0.59 3.76
CA GLY A 21 -3.06 0.26 2.68
C GLY A 21 -1.79 -0.27 2.02
N VAL A 22 -1.18 -1.34 2.53
CA VAL A 22 -0.10 -2.06 1.84
C VAL A 22 -0.56 -3.49 1.59
N ARG A 23 -0.55 -3.92 0.33
CA ARG A 23 -0.91 -5.27 -0.10
C ARG A 23 0.21 -5.85 -0.94
N VAL A 24 0.79 -6.95 -0.46
CA VAL A 24 1.96 -7.59 -1.07
C VAL A 24 1.55 -8.86 -1.81
N ASN A 25 2.48 -9.42 -2.59
CA ASN A 25 2.35 -10.73 -3.22
C ASN A 25 1.12 -10.87 -4.13
N ILE A 26 0.78 -9.81 -4.86
CA ILE A 26 -0.31 -9.82 -5.84
C ILE A 26 0.22 -10.49 -7.10
N GLN A 27 -0.38 -11.61 -7.52
CA GLN A 27 0.17 -12.49 -8.56
C GLN A 27 -0.41 -12.27 -9.97
N SER A 28 -1.47 -11.46 -10.10
CA SER A 28 -2.14 -11.25 -11.40
C SER A 28 -2.90 -9.93 -11.44
N ALA A 29 -3.31 -9.54 -12.66
CA ALA A 29 -4.12 -8.34 -12.87
C ALA A 29 -5.50 -8.44 -12.23
N ASP A 30 -6.10 -9.64 -12.26
CA ASP A 30 -7.41 -9.86 -11.65
C ASP A 30 -7.31 -9.83 -10.12
N ALA A 31 -6.26 -10.42 -9.55
CA ALA A 31 -5.97 -10.29 -8.13
C ALA A 31 -5.75 -8.82 -7.76
N LEU A 32 -5.03 -8.04 -8.57
CA LEU A 32 -4.82 -6.62 -8.33
C LEU A 32 -6.15 -5.84 -8.29
N ARG A 33 -7.03 -6.05 -9.27
CA ARG A 33 -8.35 -5.39 -9.31
C ARG A 33 -9.21 -5.77 -8.10
N ALA A 34 -9.25 -7.05 -7.74
CA ALA A 34 -10.00 -7.51 -6.58
C ALA A 34 -9.47 -6.89 -5.27
N GLN A 35 -8.15 -6.82 -5.10
CA GLN A 35 -7.51 -6.22 -3.93
C GLN A 35 -7.76 -4.70 -3.85
N TYR A 36 -7.81 -4.01 -4.99
CA TYR A 36 -8.18 -2.59 -5.05
C TYR A 36 -9.64 -2.36 -4.65
N GLN A 37 -10.57 -3.15 -5.20
CA GLN A 37 -11.99 -3.07 -4.85
C GLN A 37 -12.23 -3.33 -3.36
N ASP A 38 -11.58 -4.35 -2.79
CA ASP A 38 -11.64 -4.63 -1.36
C ASP A 38 -11.07 -3.48 -0.51
N LEU A 39 -10.01 -2.80 -0.96
CA LEU A 39 -9.48 -1.62 -0.29
C LEU A 39 -10.51 -0.47 -0.28
N VAL A 40 -11.10 -0.16 -1.44
CA VAL A 40 -12.11 0.90 -1.56
C VAL A 40 -13.31 0.62 -0.66
N ALA A 41 -13.86 -0.60 -0.70
CA ALA A 41 -15.00 -0.99 0.13
C ALA A 41 -14.68 -0.85 1.63
N LYS A 42 -13.48 -1.25 2.07
CA LYS A 42 -13.05 -1.10 3.46
C LYS A 42 -12.92 0.36 3.90
N LEU A 43 -12.42 1.23 3.01
CA LEU A 43 -12.32 2.65 3.30
C LEU A 43 -13.70 3.30 3.38
N GLU A 44 -14.62 2.91 2.50
CA GLU A 44 -16.00 3.40 2.51
C GLU A 44 -16.73 3.03 3.80
N VAL A 45 -16.68 1.76 4.23
CA VAL A 45 -17.29 1.30 5.49
C VAL A 45 -16.74 2.06 6.71
N ARG A 46 -15.49 2.52 6.65
CA ARG A 46 -14.84 3.28 7.73
C ARG A 46 -15.02 4.79 7.61
N GLY A 47 -15.67 5.30 6.57
CA GLY A 47 -15.79 6.74 6.32
C GLY A 47 -14.46 7.42 5.99
N LEU A 48 -13.49 6.67 5.44
CA LEU A 48 -12.13 7.15 5.14
C LEU A 48 -11.87 7.30 3.64
N LEU A 49 -12.87 7.07 2.79
CA LEU A 49 -12.71 7.06 1.33
C LEU A 49 -12.21 8.41 0.79
N GLU A 50 -12.66 9.53 1.36
CA GLU A 50 -12.19 10.88 0.95
C GLU A 50 -10.69 11.09 1.14
N GLY A 51 -10.04 10.31 2.02
CA GLY A 51 -8.59 10.36 2.23
C GLY A 51 -7.79 9.59 1.18
N LEU A 52 -8.42 8.80 0.31
CA LEU A 52 -7.73 8.03 -0.72
C LEU A 52 -7.35 8.92 -1.91
N GLU A 53 -6.06 9.16 -2.09
CA GLU A 53 -5.57 9.83 -3.30
C GLU A 53 -5.33 8.85 -4.46
N GLY A 54 -5.07 7.59 -4.12
CA GLY A 54 -4.84 6.53 -5.08
C GLY A 54 -3.94 5.43 -4.52
N VAL A 55 -3.43 4.61 -5.44
CA VAL A 55 -2.49 3.53 -5.12
C VAL A 55 -1.28 3.58 -6.04
N ILE A 56 -0.12 3.22 -5.50
CA ILE A 56 1.12 3.01 -6.26
C ILE A 56 1.32 1.51 -6.40
N ILE A 57 1.56 1.05 -7.64
CA ILE A 57 1.88 -0.33 -7.95
C ILE A 57 3.38 -0.43 -8.22
N GLN A 58 4.05 -1.35 -7.52
CA GLN A 58 5.48 -1.57 -7.64
C GLN A 58 5.77 -3.05 -7.78
N GLU A 59 6.86 -3.40 -8.46
CA GLU A 59 7.37 -4.77 -8.45
C GLU A 59 7.64 -5.22 -7.01
N MET A 60 7.26 -6.47 -6.70
CA MET A 60 7.58 -7.06 -5.41
C MET A 60 8.97 -7.65 -5.46
N VAL A 61 9.89 -7.06 -4.70
CA VAL A 61 11.23 -7.61 -4.49
C VAL A 61 11.20 -8.55 -3.28
N THR A 62 11.78 -9.74 -3.45
CA THR A 62 11.99 -10.70 -2.37
C THR A 62 13.48 -10.83 -2.06
N GLY A 63 13.86 -10.94 -0.80
CA GLY A 63 15.24 -11.13 -0.38
C GLY A 63 15.33 -11.80 1.00
N THR A 64 16.53 -12.25 1.36
CA THR A 64 16.81 -12.88 2.67
C THR A 64 17.30 -11.90 3.73
N ARG A 65 17.47 -10.63 3.33
CA ARG A 65 18.03 -9.56 4.15
C ARG A 65 17.23 -8.28 3.94
N GLU A 66 17.00 -7.58 5.04
CA GLU A 66 16.41 -6.25 5.07
C GLU A 66 17.43 -5.27 5.63
N MET A 67 17.42 -4.03 5.15
CA MET A 67 18.26 -2.95 5.64
C MET A 67 17.39 -1.75 5.97
N VAL A 68 17.60 -1.19 7.16
CA VAL A 68 17.01 0.08 7.57
C VAL A 68 18.13 1.10 7.67
N CYS A 69 17.99 2.22 6.96
CA CYS A 69 18.94 3.33 6.98
C CYS A 69 18.16 4.61 7.28
N GLY A 70 18.67 5.43 8.20
CA GLY A 70 18.09 6.72 8.56
C GLY A 70 19.17 7.79 8.55
N ILE A 71 18.80 9.01 8.17
CA ILE A 71 19.64 10.19 8.27
C ILE A 71 18.97 11.14 9.27
N ALA A 72 19.74 11.66 10.22
CA ALA A 72 19.33 12.70 11.13
C ALA A 72 20.28 13.87 10.95
N THR A 73 19.74 15.08 10.80
CA THR A 73 20.52 16.31 10.79
C THR A 73 20.45 16.89 12.20
N ASP A 74 21.57 16.86 12.91
CA ASP A 74 21.77 17.69 14.11
C ASP A 74 22.11 19.13 13.68
N PRO A 75 22.02 20.14 14.56
CA PRO A 75 22.38 21.53 14.25
C PRO A 75 23.77 21.70 13.62
#